data_AF-A0A7C5YLT2-F1
#
_entry.id   AF-A0A7C5YLT2-F1
#
_cell.length_a   1.000
_cell.length_b   1.000
_cell.length_c   1.000
_cell.angle_alpha   90.00
_cell.angle_beta   90.00
_cell.angle_gamma   90.00
#
_symmetry.space_group_name_H-M   'P 1'
#
loop_
_entity.id
_entity.type
_entity.pdbx_description
1 polymer ?
#
loop_
_entity_poly.entity_id
_entity_poly.type
_entity_poly.pdbx_seq_one_letter_code
_entity_poly.pdbx_strand_id
1 'polypeptide(L)'
;MKQHAVATYLQLVLGCDRILYDAEWWGAKETPVDLIGLRGETTAITVDIADKFAAYPKTMRLSTWKRKLLKRYSLIRERLLSWGAKKIQSEIWFFGTPIEPLEVILPSVTQTLWREHRFLLEIVPSSEVSRRISQAVEEVKREGKDIGNSFVQAILLASGFLTTPPRYSVELPTQLPLELPDAYAIPSFVKAFLGSEYVVHWLGFDAPVFSQLSELAKRPRSSVWRDLSQWLERDFDLFLWEEEIGSLTTPKYSLDQVVNVINWLVHNAARALDAWREYWRHPRQPLVAEIEFMLPYIAKHSIFPVELIEAEIVRYGGDRDLTRIHSGFQNPNPNKHFYRGYLRMVFQGPYDPPPLRPKLSSIEVPLRNPFLPRGTTVSVSLLFPPEFAGYFLLTFNTVAQTIRPLVERFREP
;
A
#
# COMPACT_ATOMS: atom_id res chain seq x y z
N MET A 1 6.23 -16.93 7.42
CA MET A 1 6.03 -18.40 7.20
C MET A 1 5.69 -19.15 8.49
N LYS A 2 6.61 -19.32 9.45
CA LYS A 2 6.38 -20.12 10.66
C LYS A 2 5.13 -19.68 11.45
N GLN A 3 4.94 -18.36 11.63
CA GLN A 3 3.77 -17.81 12.32
C GLN A 3 2.45 -18.16 11.60
N HIS A 4 2.39 -18.11 10.28
CA HIS A 4 1.17 -18.46 9.55
C HIS A 4 0.83 -19.95 9.68
N ALA A 5 1.81 -20.86 9.71
CA ALA A 5 1.55 -22.28 9.98
C ALA A 5 0.90 -22.50 11.34
N VAL A 6 1.42 -21.81 12.35
CA VAL A 6 0.84 -21.87 13.68
C VAL A 6 -0.57 -21.24 13.67
N ALA A 7 -0.76 -20.09 13.03
CA ALA A 7 -2.07 -19.44 12.94
C ALA A 7 -3.13 -20.34 12.28
N THR A 8 -2.78 -20.99 11.16
CA THR A 8 -3.66 -21.96 10.49
C THR A 8 -4.00 -23.12 11.42
N TYR A 9 -3.02 -23.65 12.16
CA TYR A 9 -3.27 -24.69 13.16
C TYR A 9 -4.21 -24.21 14.28
N LEU A 10 -3.95 -23.03 14.86
CA LEU A 10 -4.80 -22.44 15.89
C LEU A 10 -6.23 -22.27 15.41
N GLN A 11 -6.42 -21.80 14.18
CA GLN A 11 -7.74 -21.52 13.62
C GLN A 11 -8.48 -22.80 13.22
N LEU A 12 -7.88 -23.66 12.41
CA LEU A 12 -8.56 -24.79 11.78
C LEU A 12 -8.56 -26.06 12.65
N VAL A 13 -7.49 -26.29 13.42
CA VAL A 13 -7.38 -27.49 14.25
C VAL A 13 -7.85 -27.24 15.68
N LEU A 14 -7.43 -26.10 16.27
CA LEU A 14 -7.84 -25.78 17.65
C LEU A 14 -9.16 -25.01 17.73
N GLY A 15 -9.69 -24.54 16.60
CA GLY A 15 -10.98 -23.85 16.51
C GLY A 15 -10.96 -22.46 17.14
N CYS A 16 -9.83 -21.74 17.07
CA CYS A 16 -9.77 -20.36 17.52
C CYS A 16 -10.55 -19.45 16.55
N ASP A 17 -11.51 -18.69 17.09
CA ASP A 17 -12.36 -17.76 16.33
C ASP A 17 -11.57 -16.56 15.79
N ARG A 18 -10.53 -16.15 16.52
CA ARG A 18 -9.68 -14.99 16.18
C ARG A 18 -8.21 -15.30 16.43
N ILE A 19 -7.36 -14.90 15.49
CA ILE A 19 -5.90 -14.97 15.61
C ILE A 19 -5.32 -13.55 15.54
N LEU A 20 -4.50 -13.19 16.52
CA LEU A 20 -3.74 -11.94 16.54
C LEU A 20 -2.27 -12.25 16.25
N TYR A 21 -1.66 -11.51 15.32
CA TYR A 21 -0.24 -11.62 14.95
C TYR A 21 0.57 -10.52 15.62
N ASP A 22 1.84 -10.82 15.92
CA ASP A 22 2.84 -9.88 16.43
C ASP A 22 2.22 -8.91 17.44
N ALA A 23 1.55 -9.48 18.45
CA ALA A 23 0.77 -8.70 19.39
C ALA A 23 1.73 -7.84 20.23
N GLU A 24 1.99 -6.61 19.74
CA GLU A 24 2.80 -5.61 20.41
C GLU A 24 2.03 -5.02 21.58
N TRP A 25 2.66 -5.05 22.75
CA TRP A 25 2.08 -4.55 23.98
C TRP A 25 2.72 -3.21 24.31
N TRP A 26 1.95 -2.15 24.10
CA TRP A 26 2.29 -0.76 24.37
C TRP A 26 3.18 -0.58 25.61
N GLY A 27 4.40 -0.06 25.38
CA GLY A 27 5.30 0.46 26.43
C GLY A 27 6.41 -0.47 26.95
N ALA A 28 6.53 -1.71 26.47
CA ALA A 28 7.61 -2.61 26.91
C ALA A 28 8.73 -2.72 25.85
N LYS A 29 10.00 -2.63 26.30
CA LYS A 29 11.21 -2.92 25.47
C LYS A 29 11.39 -4.41 25.15
N GLU A 30 10.37 -5.25 25.30
CA GLU A 30 10.44 -6.70 25.06
C GLU A 30 9.79 -7.06 23.72
N THR A 31 10.27 -8.14 23.10
CA THR A 31 9.75 -8.61 21.81
C THR A 31 8.27 -8.99 21.91
N PRO A 32 7.43 -8.78 20.87
CA PRO A 32 6.02 -9.13 20.92
C PRO A 32 5.78 -10.64 21.09
N VAL A 33 4.58 -11.02 21.50
CA VAL A 33 4.10 -12.43 21.39
C VAL A 33 3.81 -12.68 19.91
N ASP A 34 4.30 -13.80 19.36
CA ASP A 34 4.16 -14.02 17.91
C ASP A 34 2.69 -14.18 17.51
N LEU A 35 1.93 -14.97 18.28
CA LEU A 35 0.53 -15.24 17.99
C LEU A 35 -0.32 -15.35 19.26
N ILE A 36 -1.56 -14.90 19.18
CA ILE A 36 -2.59 -15.16 20.18
C ILE A 36 -3.84 -15.69 19.48
N GLY A 37 -4.19 -16.95 19.75
CA GLY A 37 -5.46 -17.54 19.37
C GLY A 37 -6.50 -17.35 20.48
N LEU A 38 -7.64 -16.78 20.15
CA LEU A 38 -8.79 -16.65 21.04
C LEU A 38 -9.87 -17.64 20.63
N ARG A 39 -10.37 -18.42 21.60
CA ARG A 39 -11.43 -19.41 21.40
C ARG A 39 -12.57 -19.18 22.37
N GLY A 40 -13.73 -18.85 21.82
CA GLY A 40 -14.85 -18.31 22.55
C GLY A 40 -14.47 -17.04 23.31
N GLU A 41 -15.26 -16.70 24.33
CA GLU A 41 -15.06 -15.46 25.10
C GLU A 41 -13.99 -15.59 26.21
N THR A 42 -13.56 -16.81 26.56
CA THR A 42 -12.79 -17.04 27.79
C THR A 42 -11.48 -17.81 27.63
N THR A 43 -11.13 -18.29 26.44
CA THR A 43 -9.90 -19.08 26.25
C THR A 43 -8.90 -18.34 25.36
N ALA A 44 -7.65 -18.24 25.81
CA ALA A 44 -6.55 -17.66 25.06
C ALA A 44 -5.35 -18.62 24.99
N ILE A 45 -4.81 -18.80 23.79
CA ILE A 45 -3.62 -19.60 23.52
C ILE A 45 -2.58 -18.68 22.90
N THR A 46 -1.46 -18.47 23.59
CA THR A 46 -0.35 -17.69 23.02
C THR A 46 0.72 -18.62 22.48
N VAL A 47 1.29 -18.30 21.33
CA VAL A 47 2.42 -19.04 20.79
C VAL A 47 3.60 -18.12 20.56
N ASP A 48 4.76 -18.52 21.08
CA ASP A 48 6.06 -17.92 20.80
C ASP A 48 6.91 -18.90 19.96
N ILE A 49 7.53 -18.43 18.88
CA ILE A 49 8.45 -19.19 18.04
C ILE A 49 9.85 -19.06 18.64
N ALA A 50 10.48 -20.20 18.96
CA ALA A 50 11.74 -20.23 19.71
C ALA A 50 12.86 -19.38 19.08
N ASP A 51 12.92 -19.32 17.75
CA ASP A 51 13.93 -18.57 16.99
C ASP A 51 14.06 -17.10 17.41
N LYS A 52 12.96 -16.45 17.83
CA LYS A 52 13.00 -15.03 18.18
C LYS A 52 13.87 -14.74 19.39
N PHE A 53 14.08 -15.74 20.26
CA PHE A 53 14.96 -15.59 21.41
C PHE A 53 16.44 -15.61 21.02
N ALA A 54 16.79 -15.95 19.78
CA ALA A 54 18.16 -15.81 19.27
C ALA A 54 18.65 -14.36 19.25
N ALA A 55 17.73 -13.38 19.28
CA ALA A 55 18.06 -11.96 19.39
C ALA A 55 18.64 -11.57 20.77
N TYR A 56 18.55 -12.45 21.78
CA TYR A 56 19.16 -12.17 23.08
C TYR A 56 20.69 -12.25 22.99
N PRO A 57 21.43 -11.35 23.68
CA PRO A 57 22.88 -11.36 23.70
C PRO A 57 23.46 -12.74 24.04
N LYS A 58 24.36 -13.26 23.20
CA LYS A 58 25.03 -14.56 23.40
C LYS A 58 25.80 -14.64 24.74
N THR A 59 26.27 -13.51 25.25
CA THR A 59 26.99 -13.39 26.54
C THR A 59 26.07 -13.32 27.76
N MET A 60 24.74 -13.37 27.57
CA MET A 60 23.78 -13.27 28.67
C MET A 60 23.80 -14.54 29.53
N ARG A 61 23.98 -14.37 30.85
CA ARG A 61 23.96 -15.46 31.83
C ARG A 61 22.61 -16.19 31.83
N LEU A 62 22.62 -17.51 32.01
CA LEU A 62 21.41 -18.36 32.08
C LEU A 62 20.41 -17.90 33.16
N SER A 63 20.90 -17.38 34.30
CA SER A 63 20.04 -16.81 35.34
C SER A 63 19.27 -15.57 34.88
N THR A 64 19.89 -14.72 34.06
CA THR A 64 19.25 -13.55 33.45
C THR A 64 18.21 -13.98 32.43
N TRP A 65 18.51 -15.00 31.61
CA TRP A 65 17.56 -15.60 30.68
C TRP A 65 16.31 -16.11 31.40
N LYS A 66 16.50 -16.95 32.42
CA LYS A 66 15.39 -17.47 33.25
C LYS A 66 14.53 -16.35 33.81
N ARG A 67 15.14 -15.31 34.40
CA ARG A 67 14.42 -14.15 34.94
C ARG A 67 13.61 -13.40 33.89
N LYS A 68 14.16 -13.20 32.68
CA LYS A 68 13.45 -12.52 31.58
C LYS A 68 12.25 -13.34 31.11
N LEU A 69 12.41 -14.64 30.91
CA LEU A 69 11.30 -15.50 30.47
C LEU A 69 10.19 -15.59 31.53
N LEU A 70 10.55 -15.71 32.82
CA LEU A 70 9.56 -15.67 33.90
C LEU A 70 8.77 -14.36 33.87
N LYS A 71 9.47 -13.22 33.83
CA LYS A 71 8.83 -11.91 33.78
C LYS A 71 7.89 -11.78 32.56
N ARG A 72 8.35 -12.20 31.39
CA ARG A 72 7.58 -12.18 30.15
C ARG A 72 6.27 -12.97 30.29
N TYR A 73 6.34 -14.23 30.70
CA TYR A 73 5.16 -15.09 30.76
C TYR A 73 4.20 -14.74 31.91
N SER A 74 4.71 -14.23 33.02
CA SER A 74 3.86 -13.65 34.07
C SER A 74 3.11 -12.42 33.57
N LEU A 75 3.78 -11.52 32.85
CA LEU A 75 3.14 -10.36 32.21
C LEU A 75 2.11 -10.81 31.18
N ILE A 76 2.40 -11.87 30.42
CA ILE A 76 1.47 -12.42 29.43
C ILE A 76 0.17 -12.85 30.05
N ARG A 77 0.27 -13.62 31.14
CA ARG A 77 -0.88 -14.06 31.89
C ARG A 77 -1.70 -12.89 32.43
N GLU A 78 -1.06 -11.91 33.08
CA GLU A 78 -1.75 -10.77 33.68
C GLU A 78 -2.54 -9.97 32.63
N ARG A 79 -1.96 -9.77 31.45
CA ARG A 79 -2.62 -9.07 30.35
C ARG A 79 -3.81 -9.84 29.81
N LEU A 80 -3.68 -11.13 29.57
CA LEU A 80 -4.80 -11.93 29.07
C LEU A 80 -5.94 -12.05 30.10
N LEU A 81 -5.61 -12.10 31.40
CA LEU A 81 -6.62 -11.99 32.46
C LEU A 81 -7.35 -10.65 32.41
N SER A 82 -6.64 -9.54 32.16
CA SER A 82 -7.26 -8.21 32.03
C SER A 82 -8.20 -8.09 30.82
N TRP A 83 -8.02 -8.95 29.81
CA TRP A 83 -8.93 -9.05 28.66
C TRP A 83 -10.14 -9.95 28.91
N GLY A 84 -10.25 -10.54 30.11
CA GLY A 84 -11.35 -11.43 30.48
C GLY A 84 -11.10 -12.91 30.15
N ALA A 85 -9.91 -13.28 29.66
CA ALA A 85 -9.57 -14.69 29.45
C ALA A 85 -9.50 -15.42 30.80
N LYS A 86 -10.18 -16.56 30.93
CA LYS A 86 -10.20 -17.39 32.14
C LYS A 86 -9.28 -18.60 32.03
N LYS A 87 -9.15 -19.16 30.82
CA LYS A 87 -8.26 -20.28 30.52
C LYS A 87 -7.15 -19.77 29.60
N ILE A 88 -5.93 -19.72 30.13
CA ILE A 88 -4.78 -19.20 29.40
C ILE A 88 -3.72 -20.28 29.32
N GLN A 89 -3.24 -20.53 28.11
CA GLN A 89 -2.12 -21.42 27.83
C GLN A 89 -1.09 -20.69 26.97
N SER A 90 0.18 -20.91 27.26
CA SER A 90 1.27 -20.47 26.42
C SER A 90 2.03 -21.66 25.85
N GLU A 91 2.48 -21.53 24.61
CA GLU A 91 3.29 -22.53 23.93
C GLU A 91 4.55 -21.90 23.36
N ILE A 92 5.66 -22.64 23.39
CA ILE A 92 6.89 -22.30 22.65
C ILE A 92 7.13 -23.37 21.58
N TRP A 93 7.14 -22.95 20.32
CA TRP A 93 7.29 -23.83 19.18
C TRP A 93 8.71 -23.84 18.66
N PHE A 94 9.28 -25.04 18.56
CA PHE A 94 10.60 -25.28 17.96
C PHE A 94 10.41 -25.77 16.52
N PHE A 95 10.92 -25.00 15.55
CA PHE A 95 10.87 -25.39 14.13
C PHE A 95 12.17 -26.02 13.63
N GLY A 96 13.10 -26.32 14.54
CA GLY A 96 14.45 -26.78 14.24
C GLY A 96 15.21 -27.09 15.53
N THR A 97 16.53 -27.10 15.48
CA THR A 97 17.35 -27.34 16.67
C THR A 97 17.12 -26.24 17.71
N PRO A 98 16.84 -26.59 18.97
CA PRO A 98 16.71 -25.61 20.05
C PRO A 98 17.95 -24.73 20.20
N ILE A 99 17.74 -23.49 20.61
CA ILE A 99 18.84 -22.63 21.07
C ILE A 99 19.29 -23.18 22.44
N GLU A 100 20.55 -23.62 22.56
CA GLU A 100 21.08 -24.30 23.76
C GLU A 100 20.72 -23.60 25.09
N PRO A 101 20.94 -22.27 25.26
CA PRO A 101 20.50 -21.56 26.47
C PRO A 101 19.01 -21.70 26.79
N LEU A 102 18.16 -21.72 25.77
CA LEU A 102 16.71 -21.80 25.90
C LEU A 102 16.29 -23.22 26.31
N GLU A 103 16.86 -24.24 25.67
CA GLU A 103 16.61 -25.65 26.01
C GLU A 103 16.93 -25.97 27.47
N VAL A 104 18.07 -25.47 27.97
CA VAL A 104 18.52 -25.70 29.35
C VAL A 104 17.59 -25.06 30.39
N ILE A 105 17.09 -23.84 30.14
CA ILE A 105 16.33 -23.08 31.14
C ILE A 105 14.83 -23.37 31.12
N LEU A 106 14.25 -23.76 29.98
CA LEU A 106 12.80 -23.88 29.82
C LEU A 106 12.15 -24.85 30.81
N PRO A 107 12.70 -26.05 31.12
CA PRO A 107 12.14 -26.92 32.14
C PRO A 107 12.01 -26.24 33.51
N SER A 108 12.99 -25.41 33.88
CA SER A 108 12.96 -24.67 35.14
C SER A 108 11.96 -23.51 35.10
N VAL A 109 11.84 -22.82 33.95
CA VAL A 109 10.87 -21.73 33.74
C VAL A 109 9.44 -22.25 33.82
N THR A 110 9.13 -23.31 33.08
CA THR A 110 7.80 -23.95 33.06
C THR A 110 7.38 -24.42 34.45
N GLN A 111 8.26 -25.09 35.19
CA GLN A 111 8.00 -25.53 36.57
C GLN A 111 7.72 -24.35 37.51
N THR A 112 8.49 -23.26 37.39
CA THR A 112 8.32 -22.06 38.23
C THR A 112 7.01 -21.35 37.92
N LEU A 113 6.68 -21.13 36.64
CA LEU A 113 5.42 -20.51 36.20
C LEU A 113 4.19 -21.31 36.66
N TRP A 114 4.26 -22.65 36.57
CA TRP A 114 3.19 -23.50 37.06
C TRP A 114 3.02 -23.41 38.58
N ARG A 115 4.14 -23.45 39.33
CA ARG A 115 4.12 -23.42 40.79
C ARG A 115 3.63 -22.07 41.33
N GLU A 116 4.11 -20.96 40.78
CA GLU A 116 3.87 -19.61 41.31
C GLU A 116 2.58 -18.98 40.76
N HIS A 117 2.25 -19.23 39.49
CA HIS A 117 1.16 -18.53 38.80
C HIS A 117 0.08 -19.47 38.26
N ARG A 118 0.19 -20.79 38.47
CA ARG A 118 -0.67 -21.81 37.83
C ARG A 118 -0.78 -21.60 36.32
N PHE A 119 0.33 -21.19 35.72
CA PHE A 119 0.41 -20.82 34.32
C PHE A 119 1.08 -21.93 33.52
N LEU A 120 0.34 -22.49 32.56
CA LEU A 120 0.85 -23.56 31.71
C LEU A 120 1.66 -22.96 30.56
N LEU A 121 2.96 -23.25 30.54
CA LEU A 121 3.84 -23.01 29.42
C LEU A 121 4.26 -24.37 28.84
N GLU A 122 3.75 -24.70 27.66
CA GLU A 122 4.06 -25.93 26.93
C GLU A 122 5.26 -25.73 26.00
N ILE A 123 6.14 -26.73 25.96
CA ILE A 123 7.28 -26.77 25.06
C ILE A 123 6.92 -27.72 23.93
N VAL A 124 6.79 -27.20 22.72
CA VAL A 124 6.37 -27.96 21.54
C VAL A 124 7.62 -28.28 20.70
N PRO A 125 8.15 -29.53 20.77
CA PRO A 125 9.36 -29.90 20.05
C PRO A 125 9.12 -29.99 18.55
N SER A 126 10.20 -29.98 17.76
CA SER A 126 10.14 -29.95 16.29
C SER A 126 9.39 -31.12 15.65
N SER A 127 9.45 -32.31 16.25
CA SER A 127 8.65 -33.46 15.81
C SER A 127 7.14 -33.21 15.97
N GLU A 128 6.73 -32.61 17.08
CA GLU A 128 5.34 -32.29 17.38
C GLU A 128 4.85 -31.09 16.56
N VAL A 129 5.69 -30.07 16.35
CA VAL A 129 5.40 -28.97 15.43
C VAL A 129 5.13 -29.52 14.03
N SER A 130 5.97 -30.43 13.55
CA SER A 130 5.80 -31.05 12.23
C SER A 130 4.47 -31.80 12.14
N ARG A 131 4.10 -32.56 13.19
CA ARG A 131 2.81 -33.26 13.28
C ARG A 131 1.61 -32.30 13.27
N ARG A 132 1.64 -31.23 14.07
CA ARG A 132 0.59 -30.21 14.15
C ARG A 132 0.41 -29.47 12.82
N ILE A 133 1.51 -29.15 12.14
CA ILE A 133 1.46 -28.54 10.80
C ILE A 133 0.82 -29.50 9.79
N SER A 134 1.20 -30.78 9.78
CA SER A 134 0.56 -31.77 8.91
C SER A 134 -0.95 -31.87 9.17
N GLN A 135 -1.39 -31.81 10.44
CA GLN A 135 -2.82 -31.77 10.77
C GLN A 135 -3.51 -30.53 10.18
N ALA A 136 -2.90 -29.35 10.33
CA ALA A 136 -3.44 -28.13 9.75
C ALA A 136 -3.56 -28.22 8.23
N VAL A 137 -2.59 -28.86 7.56
CA VAL A 137 -2.62 -29.09 6.12
C VAL A 137 -3.78 -30.00 5.70
N GLU A 138 -4.01 -31.09 6.42
CA GLU A 138 -5.14 -31.98 6.12
C GLU A 138 -6.49 -31.28 6.35
N GLU A 139 -6.60 -30.44 7.39
CA GLU A 139 -7.81 -29.65 7.64
C GLU A 139 -8.08 -28.61 6.54
N VAL A 140 -7.03 -27.92 6.08
CA VAL A 140 -7.10 -27.04 4.91
C VAL A 140 -7.63 -27.80 3.69
N LYS A 141 -7.05 -28.98 3.40
CA LYS A 141 -7.46 -29.81 2.24
C LYS A 141 -8.93 -30.20 2.34
N ARG A 142 -9.40 -30.51 3.55
CA ARG A 142 -10.77 -30.97 3.82
C ARG A 142 -11.81 -29.84 3.72
N GLU A 143 -11.53 -28.68 4.30
CA GLU A 143 -12.52 -27.59 4.36
C GLU A 143 -12.59 -26.76 3.08
N GLY A 144 -11.55 -26.77 2.24
CA GLY A 144 -11.48 -25.92 1.04
C GLY A 144 -11.52 -24.42 1.33
N LYS A 145 -11.52 -24.04 2.61
CA LYS A 145 -11.43 -22.66 3.09
C LYS A 145 -9.96 -22.24 3.10
N ASP A 146 -9.73 -20.98 2.76
CA ASP A 146 -8.44 -20.32 2.81
C ASP A 146 -7.39 -20.78 1.77
N ILE A 147 -7.84 -21.37 0.65
CA ILE A 147 -7.00 -21.55 -0.57
C ILE A 147 -6.50 -20.19 -1.08
N GLY A 148 -7.13 -19.08 -0.68
CA GLY A 148 -6.68 -17.74 -0.95
C GLY A 148 -5.43 -17.33 -0.15
N ASN A 149 -5.13 -17.92 1.01
CA ASN A 149 -3.99 -17.54 1.86
C ASN A 149 -2.66 -18.02 1.25
N SER A 150 -1.74 -17.09 1.00
CA SER A 150 -0.45 -17.33 0.32
C SER A 150 0.40 -18.37 1.03
N PHE A 151 0.24 -18.51 2.35
CA PHE A 151 0.97 -19.48 3.13
C PHE A 151 0.32 -20.87 3.09
N VAL A 152 -1.00 -20.93 3.15
CA VAL A 152 -1.76 -22.18 2.94
C VAL A 152 -1.48 -22.73 1.54
N GLN A 153 -1.46 -21.86 0.53
CA GLN A 153 -0.99 -22.19 -0.82
C GLN A 153 0.46 -22.70 -0.82
N ALA A 154 1.39 -22.03 -0.14
CA ALA A 154 2.78 -22.46 -0.09
C ALA A 154 2.95 -23.86 0.53
N ILE A 155 2.20 -24.22 1.58
CA ILE A 155 2.25 -25.58 2.13
C ILE A 155 1.57 -26.59 1.20
N LEU A 156 0.42 -26.25 0.62
CA LEU A 156 -0.26 -27.13 -0.35
C LEU A 156 0.59 -27.38 -1.60
N LEU A 157 1.34 -26.38 -2.07
CA LEU A 157 2.34 -26.48 -3.14
C LEU A 157 3.54 -27.33 -2.74
N ALA A 158 4.11 -27.10 -1.55
CA ALA A 158 5.23 -27.88 -1.04
C ALA A 158 4.86 -29.35 -0.76
N SER A 159 3.60 -29.63 -0.45
CA SER A 159 3.08 -30.98 -0.23
C SER A 159 2.65 -31.72 -1.52
N GLY A 160 2.75 -31.06 -2.69
CA GLY A 160 2.38 -31.64 -3.98
C GLY A 160 0.87 -31.79 -4.22
N PHE A 161 0.03 -31.21 -3.34
CA PHE A 161 -1.43 -31.28 -3.46
C PHE A 161 -1.98 -30.25 -4.45
N LEU A 162 -1.36 -29.07 -4.50
CA LEU A 162 -1.56 -28.10 -5.57
C LEU A 162 -0.37 -28.19 -6.54
N THR A 163 -0.66 -28.16 -7.84
CA THR A 163 0.35 -27.76 -8.82
C THR A 163 0.51 -26.25 -8.73
N THR A 164 1.73 -25.74 -8.93
CA THR A 164 1.98 -24.30 -9.01
C THR A 164 0.95 -23.70 -9.97
N PRO A 165 0.05 -22.81 -9.52
CA PRO A 165 -0.76 -22.10 -10.48
C PRO A 165 0.23 -21.42 -11.41
N PRO A 166 0.01 -21.44 -12.73
CA PRO A 166 0.86 -20.66 -13.61
C PRO A 166 0.85 -19.25 -13.05
N ARG A 167 2.02 -18.62 -12.91
CA ARG A 167 2.10 -17.18 -12.63
C ARG A 167 1.49 -16.46 -13.82
N TYR A 168 0.17 -16.44 -13.91
CA TYR A 168 -0.54 -15.44 -14.66
C TYR A 168 -0.64 -14.23 -13.72
N SER A 169 0.50 -13.57 -13.45
CA SER A 169 0.40 -12.12 -13.30
C SER A 169 -0.21 -11.67 -14.61
N VAL A 170 -1.48 -11.28 -14.59
CA VAL A 170 -2.11 -10.73 -15.78
C VAL A 170 -1.25 -9.54 -16.17
N GLU A 171 -0.80 -9.48 -17.42
CA GLU A 171 -0.03 -8.32 -17.88
C GLU A 171 -0.82 -7.05 -17.56
N LEU A 172 -0.12 -6.06 -17.00
CA LEU A 172 -0.74 -4.78 -16.68
C LEU A 172 -1.34 -4.20 -17.96
N PRO A 173 -2.60 -3.72 -17.92
CA PRO A 173 -3.18 -3.03 -19.06
C PRO A 173 -2.30 -1.84 -19.41
N THR A 174 -1.97 -1.71 -20.70
CA THR A 174 -1.17 -0.58 -21.19
C THR A 174 -2.03 0.66 -21.41
N GLN A 175 -3.35 0.50 -21.51
CA GLN A 175 -4.30 1.57 -21.82
C GLN A 175 -5.52 1.55 -20.90
N LEU A 176 -5.98 2.75 -20.55
CA LEU A 176 -7.21 2.98 -19.81
C LEU A 176 -8.40 2.53 -20.67
N PRO A 177 -9.45 1.89 -20.11
CA PRO A 177 -10.64 1.50 -20.86
C PRO A 177 -11.57 2.70 -21.14
N LEU A 178 -11.01 3.81 -21.62
CA LEU A 178 -11.67 5.06 -21.96
C LEU A 178 -10.82 5.81 -22.99
N GLU A 179 -11.38 6.04 -24.18
CA GLU A 179 -10.73 6.80 -25.26
C GLU A 179 -11.32 8.22 -25.35
N LEU A 180 -10.45 9.22 -25.25
CA LEU A 180 -10.79 10.63 -25.44
C LEU A 180 -10.90 10.96 -26.94
N PRO A 181 -11.91 11.76 -27.36
CA PRO A 181 -12.11 12.08 -28.77
C PRO A 181 -10.97 12.90 -29.37
N ASP A 182 -10.39 13.82 -28.60
CA ASP A 182 -9.27 14.65 -29.00
C ASP A 182 -8.53 15.24 -27.80
N ALA A 183 -7.46 15.99 -28.09
CA ALA A 183 -6.67 16.72 -27.11
C ALA A 183 -7.46 17.78 -26.30
N TYR A 184 -8.54 18.33 -26.85
CA TYR A 184 -9.36 19.35 -26.17
C TYR A 184 -10.29 18.76 -25.10
N ALA A 185 -10.50 17.45 -25.09
CA ALA A 185 -11.20 16.74 -24.02
C ALA A 185 -10.34 16.52 -22.75
N ILE A 186 -9.02 16.75 -22.81
CA ILE A 186 -8.10 16.52 -21.68
C ILE A 186 -8.48 17.30 -20.42
N PRO A 187 -8.81 18.61 -20.45
CA PRO A 187 -9.18 19.35 -19.25
C PRO A 187 -10.44 18.78 -18.57
N SER A 188 -11.43 18.38 -19.37
CA SER A 188 -12.66 17.75 -18.87
C SER A 188 -12.38 16.38 -18.25
N PHE A 189 -11.54 15.57 -18.89
CA PHE A 189 -11.06 14.31 -18.32
C PHE A 189 -10.35 14.54 -16.99
N VAL A 190 -9.42 15.50 -16.92
CA VAL A 190 -8.69 15.80 -15.68
C VAL A 190 -9.64 16.24 -14.57
N LYS A 191 -10.60 17.12 -14.89
CA LYS A 191 -11.63 17.56 -13.92
C LYS A 191 -12.41 16.37 -13.37
N ALA A 192 -12.90 15.49 -14.26
CA ALA A 192 -13.71 14.35 -13.87
C ALA A 192 -12.91 13.28 -13.11
N PHE A 193 -11.64 13.06 -13.49
CA PHE A 193 -10.76 12.09 -12.85
C PHE A 193 -10.30 12.56 -11.47
N LEU A 194 -9.68 13.74 -11.39
CA LEU A 194 -9.13 14.28 -10.13
C LEU A 194 -10.22 14.73 -9.17
N GLY A 195 -11.40 15.09 -9.66
CA GLY A 195 -12.58 15.42 -8.85
C GLY A 195 -13.45 14.22 -8.50
N SER A 196 -13.05 13.00 -8.87
CA SER A 196 -13.81 11.80 -8.52
C SER A 196 -13.71 11.50 -7.02
N GLU A 197 -14.73 10.84 -6.47
CA GLU A 197 -14.74 10.38 -5.07
C GLU A 197 -13.65 9.34 -4.75
N TYR A 198 -13.02 8.77 -5.79
CA TYR A 198 -11.92 7.82 -5.66
C TYR A 198 -10.55 8.50 -5.50
N VAL A 199 -10.48 9.82 -5.61
CA VAL A 199 -9.24 10.61 -5.46
C VAL A 199 -9.37 11.58 -4.29
N VAL A 200 -8.32 11.66 -3.48
CA VAL A 200 -8.24 12.59 -2.35
C VAL A 200 -7.91 13.99 -2.88
N HIS A 201 -8.95 14.78 -3.17
CA HIS A 201 -8.81 16.13 -3.72
C HIS A 201 -8.78 17.24 -2.65
N TRP A 202 -9.28 16.99 -1.44
CA TRP A 202 -9.38 18.01 -0.37
C TRP A 202 -8.03 18.43 0.23
N LEU A 203 -6.95 17.68 -0.05
CA LEU A 203 -5.56 18.05 0.30
C LEU A 203 -4.88 18.94 -0.77
N GLY A 204 -5.56 19.19 -1.88
CA GLY A 204 -4.97 19.84 -3.06
C GLY A 204 -3.96 18.96 -3.79
N PHE A 205 -3.52 19.43 -4.95
CA PHE A 205 -2.64 18.69 -5.86
C PHE A 205 -1.24 19.30 -5.88
N ASP A 206 -0.22 18.45 -5.96
CA ASP A 206 1.15 18.91 -6.21
C ASP A 206 1.42 18.95 -7.72
N ALA A 207 1.97 20.05 -8.21
CA ALA A 207 2.32 20.21 -9.61
C ALA A 207 3.62 21.01 -9.72
N PRO A 208 4.79 20.37 -9.58
CA PRO A 208 6.08 21.07 -9.56
C PRO A 208 6.29 21.98 -10.78
N VAL A 209 5.81 21.56 -11.95
CA VAL A 209 5.89 22.30 -13.21
C VAL A 209 5.17 23.67 -13.14
N PHE A 210 4.17 23.83 -12.27
CA PHE A 210 3.38 25.07 -12.18
C PHE A 210 4.20 26.24 -11.62
N SER A 211 5.19 25.96 -10.76
CA SER A 211 6.13 26.99 -10.29
C SER A 211 6.95 27.57 -11.45
N GLN A 212 7.44 26.69 -12.34
CA GLN A 212 8.22 27.06 -13.52
C GLN A 212 7.35 27.76 -14.56
N LEU A 213 6.10 27.33 -14.73
CA LEU A 213 5.11 28.03 -15.56
C LEU A 213 4.74 29.41 -15.00
N SER A 214 4.69 29.57 -13.68
CA SER A 214 4.42 30.86 -13.03
C SER A 214 5.55 31.86 -13.30
N GLU A 215 6.80 31.42 -13.19
CA GLU A 215 7.95 32.25 -13.55
C GLU A 215 7.95 32.65 -15.03
N LEU A 216 7.57 31.73 -15.91
CA LEU A 216 7.39 32.00 -17.34
C LEU A 216 6.28 33.02 -17.59
N ALA A 217 5.15 32.89 -16.90
CA ALA A 217 3.97 33.76 -17.04
C ALA A 217 4.24 35.20 -16.59
N LYS A 218 5.12 35.40 -15.60
CA LYS A 218 5.52 36.72 -15.10
C LYS A 218 6.41 37.51 -16.06
N ARG A 219 6.98 36.88 -17.09
CA ARG A 219 7.79 37.58 -18.11
C ARG A 219 6.88 38.38 -19.05
N PRO A 220 7.26 39.61 -19.43
CA PRO A 220 6.46 40.43 -20.33
C PRO A 220 6.42 39.79 -21.74
N ARG A 221 5.31 39.10 -22.05
CA ARG A 221 5.07 38.44 -23.35
C ARG A 221 3.80 38.97 -24.01
N SER A 222 2.64 38.43 -23.63
CA SER A 222 1.33 38.81 -24.17
C SER A 222 0.23 38.72 -23.10
N SER A 223 -0.93 39.31 -23.33
CA SER A 223 -2.07 39.31 -22.39
C SER A 223 -2.52 37.90 -21.98
N VAL A 224 -2.38 36.92 -22.88
CA VAL A 224 -2.75 35.51 -22.63
C VAL A 224 -1.93 34.87 -21.51
N TRP A 225 -0.71 35.35 -21.25
CA TRP A 225 0.11 34.88 -20.12
C TRP A 225 -0.33 35.48 -18.77
N ARG A 226 -1.07 36.59 -18.79
CA ARG A 226 -1.63 37.19 -17.57
C ARG A 226 -2.69 36.29 -16.95
N ASP A 227 -3.54 35.69 -17.78
CA ASP A 227 -4.57 34.74 -17.32
C ASP A 227 -3.91 33.52 -16.64
N LEU A 228 -2.84 32.98 -17.25
CA LEU A 228 -2.02 31.92 -16.64
C LEU A 228 -1.38 32.37 -15.32
N SER A 229 -0.81 33.58 -15.27
CA SER A 229 -0.22 34.13 -14.02
C SER A 229 -1.27 34.22 -12.92
N GLN A 230 -2.49 34.66 -13.23
CA GLN A 230 -3.56 34.78 -12.25
C GLN A 230 -3.98 33.42 -11.67
N TRP A 231 -4.11 32.38 -12.48
CA TRP A 231 -4.43 31.04 -11.96
C TRP A 231 -3.28 30.39 -11.18
N LEU A 232 -2.04 30.82 -11.44
CA LEU A 232 -0.83 30.37 -10.75
C LEU A 232 -0.45 31.29 -9.57
N GLU A 233 -1.11 32.45 -9.44
CA GLU A 233 -1.01 33.35 -8.29
C GLU A 233 -1.87 32.79 -7.15
N ARG A 234 -1.32 32.85 -5.93
CA ARG A 234 -1.90 32.19 -4.75
C ARG A 234 -3.15 32.92 -4.30
N ASP A 235 -4.29 32.25 -4.34
CA ASP A 235 -5.27 32.32 -3.26
C ASP A 235 -5.06 31.08 -2.39
N PHE A 236 -4.37 31.23 -1.26
CA PHE A 236 -4.21 30.17 -0.28
C PHE A 236 -5.17 30.44 0.87
N ASP A 237 -6.38 29.87 0.79
CA ASP A 237 -7.15 29.58 1.99
C ASP A 237 -6.38 28.54 2.80
N LEU A 238 -6.11 28.89 4.06
CA LEU A 238 -5.30 28.15 5.02
C LEU A 238 -5.82 26.71 5.25
N PHE A 239 -5.30 25.74 4.51
CA PHE A 239 -5.28 24.34 4.94
C PHE A 239 -4.00 24.08 5.74
N LEU A 240 -3.98 24.55 6.98
CA LEU A 240 -3.01 24.14 7.99
C LEU A 240 -3.42 22.77 8.52
N TRP A 241 -2.66 21.70 8.27
CA TRP A 241 -2.34 20.67 9.27
C TRP A 241 -1.05 19.92 8.88
N GLU A 242 -0.25 19.70 9.92
CA GLU A 242 0.99 18.92 10.07
C GLU A 242 2.32 19.56 9.66
N GLU A 243 3.03 19.97 10.71
CA GLU A 243 4.46 20.25 10.77
C GLU A 243 5.29 19.06 10.26
N GLU A 244 5.86 19.19 9.06
CA GLU A 244 7.14 18.55 8.78
C GLU A 244 8.23 19.63 8.83
N ILE A 245 9.04 19.53 9.89
CA ILE A 245 10.22 20.35 10.12
C ILE A 245 11.16 20.19 8.91
N GLY A 246 11.31 21.25 8.10
CA GLY A 246 12.51 21.49 7.31
C GLY A 246 12.48 21.24 5.79
N SER A 247 11.33 21.01 5.14
CA SER A 247 11.27 20.96 3.67
C SER A 247 10.48 22.14 3.09
N LEU A 248 10.96 22.71 1.98
CA LEU A 248 10.24 23.68 1.17
C LEU A 248 8.86 23.11 0.84
N THR A 249 7.80 23.64 1.44
CA THR A 249 6.43 23.21 1.16
C THR A 249 6.12 23.55 -0.29
N THR A 250 6.04 22.53 -1.14
CA THR A 250 5.57 22.69 -2.52
C THR A 250 4.13 23.23 -2.50
N PRO A 251 3.81 24.24 -3.32
CA PRO A 251 2.47 24.82 -3.35
C PRO A 251 1.45 23.75 -3.75
N LYS A 252 0.35 23.68 -3.01
CA LYS A 252 -0.81 22.84 -3.35
C LYS A 252 -1.81 23.66 -4.17
N TYR A 253 -2.36 23.06 -5.21
CA TYR A 253 -3.32 23.69 -6.11
C TYR A 253 -4.70 23.05 -5.94
N SER A 254 -5.75 23.87 -6.00
CA SER A 254 -7.13 23.38 -6.05
C SER A 254 -7.43 22.68 -7.38
N LEU A 255 -8.50 21.88 -7.43
CA LEU A 255 -8.95 21.24 -8.66
C LEU A 255 -9.21 22.26 -9.78
N ASP A 256 -9.88 23.37 -9.47
CA ASP A 256 -10.21 24.39 -10.47
C ASP A 256 -8.96 25.08 -11.01
N GLN A 257 -7.97 25.37 -10.17
CA GLN A 257 -6.67 25.90 -10.63
C GLN A 257 -5.98 24.91 -11.57
N VAL A 258 -5.90 23.64 -11.19
CA VAL A 258 -5.30 22.58 -12.03
C VAL A 258 -6.00 22.51 -13.39
N VAL A 259 -7.34 22.47 -13.40
CA VAL A 259 -8.12 22.37 -14.63
C VAL A 259 -7.96 23.62 -15.50
N ASN A 260 -7.96 24.82 -14.92
CA ASN A 260 -7.77 26.07 -15.67
C ASN A 260 -6.38 26.17 -16.30
N VAL A 261 -5.33 25.78 -15.57
CA VAL A 261 -3.96 25.75 -16.10
C VAL A 261 -3.84 24.74 -17.24
N ILE A 262 -4.41 23.54 -17.10
CA ILE A 262 -4.40 22.52 -18.16
C ILE A 262 -5.18 22.98 -19.37
N ASN A 263 -6.37 23.56 -19.16
CA ASN A 263 -7.18 24.14 -20.23
C ASN A 263 -6.36 25.18 -21.01
N TRP A 264 -5.67 26.06 -20.31
CA TRP A 264 -4.79 27.04 -20.93
C TRP A 264 -3.64 26.40 -21.69
N LEU A 265 -2.98 25.39 -21.12
CA LEU A 265 -1.87 24.66 -21.75
C LEU A 265 -2.31 24.00 -23.06
N VAL A 266 -3.46 23.31 -23.08
CA VAL A 266 -4.00 22.66 -24.28
C VAL A 266 -4.28 23.69 -25.38
N HIS A 267 -4.92 24.82 -25.04
CA HIS A 267 -5.24 25.86 -26.01
C HIS A 267 -4.04 26.69 -26.46
N ASN A 268 -2.94 26.72 -25.68
CA ASN A 268 -1.75 27.49 -25.95
C ASN A 268 -0.48 26.64 -26.13
N ALA A 269 -0.62 25.35 -26.43
CA ALA A 269 0.47 24.36 -26.32
C ALA A 269 1.73 24.76 -27.09
N ALA A 270 1.60 25.18 -28.35
CA ALA A 270 2.74 25.62 -29.15
C ALA A 270 3.45 26.83 -28.52
N ARG A 271 2.70 27.82 -28.03
CA ARG A 271 3.27 29.02 -27.37
C ARG A 271 3.94 28.65 -26.04
N ALA A 272 3.31 27.77 -25.27
CA ALA A 272 3.84 27.28 -24.00
C ALA A 272 5.15 26.52 -24.21
N LEU A 273 5.21 25.67 -25.22
CA LEU A 273 6.38 24.87 -25.58
C LEU A 273 7.55 25.74 -26.07
N ASP A 274 7.28 26.74 -26.92
CA ASP A 274 8.31 27.68 -27.37
C ASP A 274 8.90 28.46 -26.18
N ALA A 275 8.04 28.93 -25.27
CA ALA A 275 8.46 29.61 -24.03
C ALA A 275 9.30 28.71 -23.12
N TRP A 276 8.89 27.44 -23.00
CA TRP A 276 9.57 26.44 -22.20
C TRP A 276 10.99 26.19 -22.68
N ARG A 277 11.15 25.95 -23.99
CA ARG A 277 12.45 25.71 -24.63
C ARG A 277 13.38 26.91 -24.51
N GLU A 278 12.83 28.12 -24.64
CA GLU A 278 13.58 29.36 -24.46
C GLU A 278 14.12 29.49 -23.02
N TYR A 279 13.28 29.21 -22.02
CA TYR A 279 13.66 29.31 -20.61
C TYR A 279 14.77 28.32 -20.24
N TRP A 280 14.65 27.07 -20.69
CA TRP A 280 15.64 26.03 -20.41
C TRP A 280 16.83 26.02 -21.36
N ARG A 281 16.85 26.89 -22.39
CA ARG A 281 17.86 26.93 -23.45
C ARG A 281 18.08 25.58 -24.14
N HIS A 282 17.02 24.79 -24.25
CA HIS A 282 17.03 23.47 -24.88
C HIS A 282 16.02 23.44 -26.03
N PRO A 283 16.48 23.52 -27.29
CA PRO A 283 15.60 23.77 -28.44
C PRO A 283 14.65 22.62 -28.79
N ARG A 284 14.85 21.43 -28.20
CA ARG A 284 14.05 20.22 -28.45
C ARG A 284 13.67 19.52 -27.16
N GLN A 285 13.23 20.30 -26.16
CA GLN A 285 12.74 19.76 -24.90
C GLN A 285 11.22 19.77 -24.88
N PRO A 286 10.56 18.62 -24.65
CA PRO A 286 9.12 18.57 -24.46
C PRO A 286 8.72 19.24 -23.14
N LEU A 287 7.50 19.78 -23.09
CA LEU A 287 6.89 20.26 -21.85
C LEU A 287 6.18 19.08 -21.19
N VAL A 288 6.67 18.67 -20.02
CA VAL A 288 6.09 17.57 -19.23
C VAL A 288 5.43 18.16 -18.00
N ALA A 289 4.14 17.93 -17.85
CA ALA A 289 3.37 18.31 -16.68
C ALA A 289 2.95 17.06 -15.91
N GLU A 290 3.48 16.90 -14.70
CA GLU A 290 3.12 15.82 -13.77
C GLU A 290 2.38 16.44 -12.58
N ILE A 291 1.15 15.96 -12.36
CA ILE A 291 0.27 16.39 -11.28
C ILE A 291 0.10 15.20 -10.34
N GLU A 292 0.64 15.34 -9.13
CA GLU A 292 0.51 14.34 -8.07
C GLU A 292 -0.94 14.31 -7.56
N PHE A 293 -1.51 13.11 -7.50
CA PHE A 293 -2.78 12.84 -6.85
C PHE A 293 -2.61 11.70 -5.85
N MET A 294 -3.52 11.60 -4.89
CA MET A 294 -3.47 10.55 -3.87
C MET A 294 -4.78 9.75 -3.87
N LEU A 295 -4.69 8.43 -3.80
CA LEU A 295 -5.83 7.56 -3.51
C LEU A 295 -6.08 7.50 -2.00
N PRO A 296 -7.32 7.25 -1.54
CA PRO A 296 -7.57 7.09 -0.12
C PRO A 296 -6.76 5.93 0.46
N TYR A 297 -6.42 6.00 1.75
CA TYR A 297 -5.82 4.85 2.43
C TYR A 297 -6.79 3.68 2.44
N ILE A 298 -6.30 2.45 2.26
CA ILE A 298 -7.15 1.25 2.19
C ILE A 298 -8.05 1.16 3.43
N ALA A 299 -7.48 1.40 4.63
CA ALA A 299 -8.21 1.39 5.90
C ALA A 299 -9.32 2.47 6.02
N LYS A 300 -9.26 3.52 5.21
CA LYS A 300 -10.23 4.64 5.19
C LYS A 300 -11.05 4.68 3.89
N HIS A 301 -10.93 3.67 3.05
CA HIS A 301 -11.57 3.65 1.75
C HIS A 301 -13.06 3.30 1.91
N SER A 302 -13.96 4.21 1.51
CA SER A 302 -15.40 4.09 1.76
C SER A 302 -16.16 3.31 0.68
N ILE A 303 -15.53 3.05 -0.47
CA ILE A 303 -16.23 2.54 -1.67
C ILE A 303 -15.90 1.06 -1.94
N PHE A 304 -14.62 0.74 -2.09
CA PHE A 304 -14.14 -0.62 -2.29
C PHE A 304 -13.88 -1.31 -0.95
N PRO A 305 -14.33 -2.57 -0.76
CA PRO A 305 -13.96 -3.36 0.39
C PRO A 305 -12.47 -3.72 0.33
N VAL A 306 -11.86 -3.86 1.51
CA VAL A 306 -10.41 -4.15 1.65
C VAL A 306 -10.02 -5.44 0.92
N GLU A 307 -10.89 -6.44 0.98
CA GLU A 307 -10.67 -7.76 0.37
C GLU A 307 -10.58 -7.66 -1.16
N LEU A 308 -11.36 -6.77 -1.78
CA LEU A 308 -11.32 -6.52 -3.21
C LEU A 308 -10.02 -5.81 -3.61
N ILE A 309 -9.62 -4.80 -2.84
CA ILE A 309 -8.37 -4.08 -3.08
C ILE A 309 -7.17 -5.03 -2.96
N GLU A 310 -7.14 -5.86 -1.92
CA GLU A 310 -6.09 -6.88 -1.73
C GLU A 310 -6.05 -7.87 -2.90
N ALA A 311 -7.21 -8.38 -3.32
CA ALA A 311 -7.30 -9.32 -4.43
C ALA A 311 -6.76 -8.71 -5.73
N GLU A 312 -7.10 -7.45 -6.03
CA GLU A 312 -6.61 -6.78 -7.23
C GLU A 312 -5.11 -6.46 -7.14
N ILE A 313 -4.58 -6.02 -6.00
CA ILE A 313 -3.13 -5.83 -5.84
C ILE A 313 -2.37 -7.14 -6.12
N VAL A 314 -2.83 -8.25 -5.52
CA VAL A 314 -2.22 -9.57 -5.72
C VAL A 314 -2.35 -10.04 -7.17
N ARG A 315 -3.49 -9.80 -7.83
CA ARG A 315 -3.74 -10.14 -9.23
C ARG A 315 -2.67 -9.59 -10.18
N TYR A 316 -2.17 -8.40 -9.89
CA TYR A 316 -1.15 -7.71 -10.69
C TYR A 316 0.26 -7.85 -10.13
N GLY A 317 0.50 -8.86 -9.29
CA GLY A 317 1.84 -9.22 -8.79
C GLY A 317 2.32 -8.40 -7.59
N GLY A 318 1.43 -7.62 -6.95
CA GLY A 318 1.72 -6.93 -5.70
C GLY A 318 1.80 -7.88 -4.51
N ASP A 319 2.49 -7.43 -3.45
CA ASP A 319 2.70 -8.21 -2.24
C ASP A 319 1.47 -8.11 -1.32
N ARG A 320 0.86 -9.27 -1.04
CA ARG A 320 -0.28 -9.40 -0.14
C ARG A 320 0.05 -8.95 1.28
N ASP A 321 1.21 -9.34 1.80
CA ASP A 321 1.59 -9.04 3.19
C ASP A 321 1.83 -7.55 3.35
N LEU A 322 2.49 -6.92 2.36
CA LEU A 322 2.60 -5.46 2.27
C LEU A 322 1.22 -4.80 2.24
N THR A 323 0.30 -5.31 1.43
CA THR A 323 -1.07 -4.78 1.35
C THR A 323 -1.78 -4.86 2.69
N ARG A 324 -1.63 -5.95 3.44
CA ARG A 324 -2.27 -6.17 4.75
C ARG A 324 -1.75 -5.22 5.83
N ILE A 325 -0.45 -4.95 5.85
CA ILE A 325 0.17 -3.93 6.71
C ILE A 325 -0.47 -2.56 6.46
N HIS A 326 -0.78 -2.28 5.19
CA HIS A 326 -1.35 -1.01 4.74
C HIS A 326 -2.88 -0.98 4.72
N SER A 327 -3.56 -2.12 4.87
CA SER A 327 -5.02 -2.24 4.86
C SER A 327 -5.66 -2.24 6.24
N GLY A 328 -4.92 -2.61 7.29
CA GLY A 328 -5.42 -2.68 8.65
C GLY A 328 -5.30 -1.38 9.46
N PHE A 329 -6.05 -1.33 10.57
CA PHE A 329 -5.89 -0.37 11.68
C PHE A 329 -4.48 -0.35 12.34
N GLN A 330 -3.54 -1.16 11.85
CA GLN A 330 -2.21 -1.38 12.42
C GLN A 330 -1.22 -0.25 12.12
N ASN A 331 -1.49 0.58 11.09
CA ASN A 331 -0.66 1.73 10.80
C ASN A 331 -1.50 3.01 10.73
N PRO A 332 -1.53 3.83 11.80
CA PRO A 332 -2.27 5.09 11.78
C PRO A 332 -1.72 6.09 10.75
N ASN A 333 -0.46 5.91 10.31
CA ASN A 333 0.23 6.75 9.34
C ASN A 333 0.84 5.89 8.21
N PRO A 334 0.00 5.31 7.32
CA PRO A 334 0.50 4.50 6.22
C PRO A 334 1.44 5.32 5.33
N ASN A 335 2.50 4.67 4.84
CA ASN A 335 3.44 5.31 3.92
C ASN A 335 2.70 5.87 2.70
N LYS A 336 2.64 7.20 2.60
CA LYS A 336 1.89 7.94 1.57
C LYS A 336 2.38 7.60 0.16
N HIS A 337 3.63 7.14 0.00
CA HIS A 337 4.22 6.79 -1.28
C HIS A 337 3.37 5.78 -2.08
N PHE A 338 2.86 4.74 -1.42
CA PHE A 338 2.06 3.69 -2.09
C PHE A 338 0.69 4.16 -2.56
N TYR A 339 0.27 5.35 -2.14
CA TYR A 339 -1.03 5.95 -2.45
C TYR A 339 -0.92 7.10 -3.43
N ARG A 340 0.30 7.52 -3.79
CA ARG A 340 0.55 8.66 -4.68
C ARG A 340 0.72 8.19 -6.11
N GLY A 341 -0.13 8.68 -6.99
CA GLY A 341 -0.02 8.54 -8.44
C GLY A 341 0.24 9.90 -9.08
N TYR A 342 0.48 9.89 -10.39
CA TYR A 342 0.67 11.13 -11.15
C TYR A 342 -0.16 11.11 -12.42
N LEU A 343 -0.88 12.19 -12.68
CA LEU A 343 -1.40 12.46 -14.01
C LEU A 343 -0.29 13.17 -14.80
N ARG A 344 0.20 12.50 -15.84
CA ARG A 344 1.31 12.99 -16.66
C ARG A 344 0.80 13.38 -18.05
N MET A 345 1.03 14.63 -18.41
CA MET A 345 0.80 15.18 -19.74
C MET A 345 2.13 15.54 -20.39
N VAL A 346 2.32 15.17 -21.65
CA VAL A 346 3.52 15.50 -22.41
C VAL A 346 3.11 16.26 -23.67
N PHE A 347 3.57 17.51 -23.81
CA PHE A 347 3.41 18.30 -25.02
C PHE A 347 4.71 18.26 -25.82
N GLN A 348 4.62 17.83 -27.07
CA GLN A 348 5.77 17.68 -27.97
C GLN A 348 5.57 18.47 -29.26
N GLY A 349 6.62 19.10 -29.75
CA GLY A 349 6.64 19.67 -31.09
C GLY A 349 7.00 18.61 -32.14
N PRO A 350 6.86 18.96 -33.43
CA PRO A 350 7.01 18.01 -34.54
C PRO A 350 8.40 17.38 -34.68
N TYR A 351 9.43 17.99 -34.07
CA TYR A 351 10.83 17.56 -34.14
C TYR A 351 11.44 17.24 -32.77
N ASP A 352 10.61 17.13 -31.72
CA ASP A 352 11.11 16.76 -30.40
C ASP A 352 11.50 15.28 -30.35
N PRO A 353 12.54 14.92 -29.58
CA PRO A 353 12.81 13.53 -29.28
C PRO A 353 11.65 12.91 -28.48
N PRO A 354 11.51 11.57 -28.48
CA PRO A 354 10.58 10.88 -27.60
C PRO A 354 10.79 11.29 -26.14
N PRO A 355 9.71 11.42 -25.34
CA PRO A 355 9.84 11.83 -23.96
C PRO A 355 10.57 10.75 -23.16
N LEU A 356 11.27 11.17 -22.11
CA LEU A 356 11.89 10.22 -21.17
C LEU A 356 10.81 9.30 -20.60
N ARG A 357 11.14 8.01 -20.47
CA ARG A 357 10.26 7.05 -19.81
C ARG A 357 10.06 7.46 -18.35
N PRO A 358 8.82 7.42 -17.84
CA PRO A 358 8.56 7.70 -16.43
C PRO A 358 9.26 6.65 -15.55
N LYS A 359 9.60 7.04 -14.32
CA LYS A 359 10.20 6.12 -13.33
C LYS A 359 9.20 5.10 -12.78
N LEU A 360 7.92 5.48 -12.77
CA LEU A 360 6.81 4.66 -12.30
C LEU A 360 6.16 3.92 -13.47
N SER A 361 5.42 2.85 -13.15
CA SER A 361 4.54 2.20 -14.10
C SER A 361 3.49 3.18 -14.63
N SER A 362 3.12 3.03 -15.90
CA SER A 362 2.21 3.95 -16.58
C SER A 362 1.11 3.20 -17.33
N ILE A 363 -0.10 3.76 -17.28
CA ILE A 363 -1.21 3.39 -18.17
C ILE A 363 -1.55 4.60 -19.04
N GLU A 364 -1.63 4.41 -20.35
CA GLU A 364 -1.95 5.48 -21.29
C GLU A 364 -3.44 5.79 -21.27
N VAL A 365 -3.80 7.07 -21.40
CA VAL A 365 -5.17 7.49 -21.67
C VAL A 365 -5.27 7.69 -23.18
N PRO A 366 -5.91 6.76 -23.92
CA PRO A 366 -5.90 6.81 -25.37
C PRO A 366 -6.62 8.07 -25.90
N LEU A 367 -5.97 8.72 -26.86
CA LEU A 367 -6.46 9.90 -27.57
C LEU A 367 -6.65 9.53 -29.04
N ARG A 368 -7.87 9.68 -29.56
CA ARG A 368 -8.13 9.44 -30.98
C ARG A 368 -7.41 10.48 -31.86
N ASN A 369 -7.44 11.74 -31.45
CA ASN A 369 -6.71 12.82 -32.10
C ASN A 369 -5.80 13.55 -31.11
N PRO A 370 -4.49 13.22 -31.07
CA PRO A 370 -3.54 13.86 -30.16
C PRO A 370 -2.97 15.19 -30.69
N PHE A 371 -3.38 15.64 -31.89
CA PHE A 371 -2.80 16.80 -32.53
C PHE A 371 -3.41 18.12 -32.02
N LEU A 372 -2.53 19.06 -31.76
CA LEU A 372 -2.81 20.45 -31.41
C LEU A 372 -2.27 21.39 -32.50
N PRO A 373 -2.67 22.67 -32.50
CA PRO A 373 -2.22 23.62 -33.52
C PRO A 373 -0.70 23.68 -33.67
N ARG A 374 -0.24 23.99 -34.89
CA ARG A 374 1.19 24.12 -35.25
C ARG A 374 2.00 22.82 -35.12
N GLY A 375 1.35 21.67 -35.28
CA GLY A 375 2.00 20.36 -35.29
C GLY A 375 2.48 19.90 -33.91
N THR A 376 1.99 20.53 -32.84
CA THR A 376 2.19 20.04 -31.47
C THR A 376 1.34 18.80 -31.25
N THR A 377 1.85 17.81 -30.52
CA THR A 377 1.10 16.66 -30.05
C THR A 377 1.04 16.66 -28.53
N VAL A 378 -0.01 16.05 -27.98
CA VAL A 378 -0.14 15.80 -26.55
C VAL A 378 -0.41 14.33 -26.27
N SER A 379 0.20 13.79 -25.22
CA SER A 379 -0.12 12.48 -24.67
C SER A 379 -0.44 12.57 -23.19
N VAL A 380 -1.30 11.68 -22.72
CA VAL A 380 -1.75 11.62 -21.32
C VAL A 380 -1.54 10.20 -20.80
N SER A 381 -0.99 10.09 -19.59
CA SER A 381 -0.81 8.81 -18.90
C SER A 381 -1.02 8.98 -17.40
N LEU A 382 -1.47 7.92 -16.75
CA LEU A 382 -1.54 7.84 -15.29
C LEU A 382 -0.38 6.98 -14.80
N LEU A 383 0.43 7.54 -13.91
CA LEU A 383 1.55 6.85 -13.29
C LEU A 383 1.17 6.33 -11.91
N PHE A 384 1.67 5.16 -11.55
CA PHE A 384 1.38 4.51 -10.27
C PHE A 384 2.53 3.64 -9.79
N PRO A 385 2.67 3.46 -8.45
CA PRO A 385 3.62 2.52 -7.87
C PRO A 385 3.26 1.08 -8.28
N PRO A 386 4.23 0.29 -8.78
CA PRO A 386 3.98 -1.09 -9.22
C PRO A 386 3.48 -1.99 -8.09
N GLU A 387 3.88 -1.72 -6.84
CA GLU A 387 3.51 -2.51 -5.67
C GLU A 387 2.01 -2.50 -5.40
N PHE A 388 1.34 -1.38 -5.72
CA PHE A 388 -0.09 -1.17 -5.50
C PHE A 388 -0.86 -1.08 -6.83
N ALA A 389 -0.28 -1.58 -7.93
CA ALA A 389 -0.82 -1.45 -9.28
C ALA A 389 -2.30 -1.87 -9.37
N GLY A 390 -2.69 -2.96 -8.71
CA GLY A 390 -4.09 -3.40 -8.72
C GLY A 390 -5.07 -2.44 -8.07
N TYR A 391 -4.67 -1.72 -7.01
CA TYR A 391 -5.52 -0.70 -6.40
C TYR A 391 -5.71 0.51 -7.31
N PHE A 392 -4.63 0.94 -7.97
CA PHE A 392 -4.71 2.01 -8.97
C PHE A 392 -5.55 1.59 -10.17
N LEU A 393 -5.34 0.38 -10.71
CA LEU A 393 -6.11 -0.12 -11.85
C LEU A 393 -7.59 -0.29 -11.53
N LEU A 394 -7.93 -0.83 -10.35
CA LEU A 394 -9.31 -0.92 -9.86
C LEU A 394 -9.95 0.48 -9.84
N THR A 395 -9.25 1.46 -9.29
CA THR A 395 -9.70 2.84 -9.24
C THR A 395 -9.86 3.43 -10.63
N PHE A 396 -8.84 3.31 -11.49
CA PHE A 396 -8.83 3.87 -12.84
C PHE A 396 -9.96 3.28 -13.69
N ASN A 397 -10.18 1.97 -13.62
CA ASN A 397 -11.26 1.31 -14.34
C ASN A 397 -12.63 1.81 -13.86
N THR A 398 -12.80 1.99 -12.55
CA THR A 398 -14.07 2.48 -11.98
C THR A 398 -14.32 3.93 -12.35
N VAL A 399 -13.31 4.79 -12.25
CA VAL A 399 -13.40 6.20 -12.69
C VAL A 399 -13.68 6.26 -14.18
N ALA A 400 -12.97 5.49 -15.01
CA ALA A 400 -13.17 5.42 -16.46
C ALA A 400 -14.61 5.05 -16.83
N GLN A 401 -15.22 4.08 -16.13
CA GLN A 401 -16.63 3.71 -16.33
C GLN A 401 -17.57 4.84 -15.91
N THR A 402 -17.30 5.49 -14.78
CA THR A 402 -18.13 6.56 -14.22
C THR A 402 -18.15 7.80 -15.12
N ILE A 403 -17.01 8.16 -15.69
CA ILE A 403 -16.87 9.37 -16.52
C ILE A 403 -17.14 9.12 -18.01
N ARG A 404 -17.24 7.86 -18.44
CA ARG A 404 -17.51 7.49 -19.85
C ARG A 404 -18.72 8.24 -20.45
N PRO A 405 -19.88 8.36 -19.77
CA PRO A 405 -21.02 9.10 -20.33
C PRO A 405 -20.73 10.60 -20.51
N LEU A 406 -19.89 11.19 -19.66
CA LEU A 406 -19.47 12.59 -19.81
C LEU A 406 -18.56 12.76 -21.02
N VAL A 407 -17.65 11.80 -21.23
CA VAL A 407 -16.73 11.80 -22.36
C VAL A 407 -17.46 11.57 -23.69
N GLU A 408 -18.48 10.72 -23.70
CA GLU A 408 -19.33 10.48 -24.87
C GLU A 408 -20.15 11.72 -25.24
N ARG A 409 -20.58 12.54 -24.27
CA ARG A 409 -21.25 13.83 -24.55
C ARG A 409 -20.33 14.86 -25.21
N PHE A 410 -19.02 14.79 -25.00
CA PHE A 410 -18.07 15.63 -25.75
C PHE A 410 -17.92 15.19 -27.22
N ARG A 411 -18.52 14.06 -27.63
CA ARG A 411 -18.53 13.59 -29.02
C ARG A 411 -19.71 14.15 -29.85
N GLU A 412 -20.69 14.80 -29.23
CA GLU A 412 -21.80 15.41 -29.94
C GLU A 412 -21.39 16.82 -30.44
N PRO A 413 -21.60 17.13 -31.74
CA PRO A 413 -21.09 18.33 -32.40
C PRO A 413 -21.71 19.65 -31.95
#